data_AF-A0A970W1P4-F1
#
_entry.id   AF-A0A970W1P4-F1
#
_cell.length_a   1.000
_cell.length_b   1.000
_cell.length_c   1.000
_cell.angle_alpha   90.00
_cell.angle_beta   90.00
_cell.angle_gamma   90.00
#
_symmetry.space_group_name_H-M   'P 1'
#
loop_
_entity.id
_entity.type
_entity.pdbx_description
1 polymer ?
#
loop_
_entity_poly.entity_id
_entity_poly.type
_entity_poly.pdbx_seq_one_letter_code
_entity_poly.pdbx_strand_id
1 'polypeptide(L)'
;MRFSKWLIVVLLLAATLISACGQDTPTAVPAAPTQAGTQISIPDVSKQASQPDTPVAAATPADNAKRTPYPAPTQPAEAATAYPAPTDGQALLNERCVQCHGVDRVTRAKKTQEQWKVTVDAMIAKGAKLTPEEAQALVKYLAETFK
;
A
#
# COMPACT_ATOMS: atom_id res chain seq x y z
N MET A 1 -1.20 -17.29 42.40
CA MET A 1 0.14 -16.74 42.73
C MET A 1 1.04 -16.71 41.49
N ARG A 2 0.80 -15.81 40.51
CA ARG A 2 1.65 -15.67 39.29
C ARG A 2 1.94 -14.22 38.86
N PHE A 3 1.58 -13.23 39.67
CA PHE A 3 1.81 -11.80 39.39
C PHE A 3 3.07 -11.22 40.07
N SER A 4 3.73 -11.98 40.95
CA SER A 4 4.84 -11.49 41.78
C SER A 4 6.23 -11.54 41.11
N LYS A 5 6.39 -12.20 39.96
CA LYS A 5 7.68 -12.28 39.23
C LYS A 5 7.94 -11.10 38.29
N TRP A 6 6.94 -10.29 37.96
CA TRP A 6 7.10 -9.17 37.02
C TRP A 6 7.48 -7.84 37.71
N LEU A 7 7.08 -7.67 38.97
CA LEU A 7 7.37 -6.46 39.76
C LEU A 7 8.84 -6.32 40.18
N ILE A 8 9.60 -7.43 40.23
CA ILE A 8 11.01 -7.43 40.66
C ILE A 8 11.94 -6.94 39.54
N VAL A 9 11.60 -7.17 38.27
CA VAL A 9 12.43 -6.75 37.12
C VAL A 9 12.34 -5.24 36.89
N VAL A 10 11.20 -4.62 37.17
CA VAL A 10 10.98 -3.17 37.01
C VAL A 10 11.71 -2.33 38.07
N LEU A 11 12.07 -2.93 39.22
CA LEU A 11 12.65 -2.19 40.35
C LEU A 11 14.19 -2.10 40.37
N LEU A 12 14.90 -2.76 39.44
CA LEU A 12 16.37 -2.88 39.46
C LEU A 12 17.11 -2.18 38.31
N LEU A 13 16.41 -1.47 37.42
CA LEU A 13 17.02 -0.71 36.31
C LEU A 13 16.78 0.81 36.41
N ALA A 14 16.60 1.30 37.64
CA ALA A 14 16.34 2.71 37.94
C ALA A 14 17.33 3.30 38.97
N ALA A 15 18.65 3.14 38.77
CA ALA A 15 19.68 3.91 39.47
C ALA A 15 21.12 3.75 38.92
N THR A 16 21.48 4.40 37.82
CA THR A 16 22.88 4.84 37.56
C THR A 16 22.89 6.19 36.87
N LEU A 17 22.73 7.25 37.67
CA LEU A 17 22.98 8.63 37.27
C LEU A 17 24.50 8.93 37.29
N ILE A 18 24.86 10.09 36.73
CA ILE A 18 26.17 10.75 36.84
C ILE A 18 27.29 10.18 35.94
N SER A 19 27.36 10.70 34.71
CA SER A 19 28.58 11.37 34.27
C SER A 19 28.24 12.47 33.26
N ALA A 20 28.38 13.72 33.67
CA ALA A 20 28.24 14.88 32.83
C ALA A 20 29.59 15.61 32.77
N CYS A 21 30.17 15.75 31.57
CA CYS A 21 31.20 16.75 31.25
C CYS A 21 31.33 16.88 29.73
N GLY A 22 31.27 18.13 29.24
CA GLY A 22 31.46 18.53 27.84
C GLY A 22 30.16 18.62 27.01
N GLN A 23 29.73 19.74 26.41
CA GLN A 23 30.38 21.04 26.10
C GLN A 23 31.68 20.83 25.27
N ASP A 24 31.86 21.28 24.03
CA ASP A 24 31.26 22.33 23.19
C ASP A 24 31.55 22.01 21.68
N THR A 25 31.07 22.69 20.63
CA THR A 25 30.21 23.88 20.38
C THR A 25 29.50 23.70 19.01
N PRO A 26 28.51 24.52 18.59
CA PRO A 26 27.83 24.33 17.30
C PRO A 26 28.72 24.74 16.12
N THR A 27 29.04 23.80 15.23
CA THR A 27 29.65 24.13 13.93
C THR A 27 28.59 24.74 13.02
N ALA A 28 28.56 26.07 12.96
CA ALA A 28 27.83 26.79 11.94
C ALA A 28 28.38 26.42 10.56
N VAL A 29 27.57 25.76 9.73
CA VAL A 29 27.88 25.57 8.32
C VAL A 29 27.86 26.92 7.61
N PRO A 30 28.91 27.31 6.87
CA PRO A 30 28.91 28.56 6.13
C PRO A 30 27.88 28.51 4.99
N ALA A 31 27.08 29.57 4.89
CA ALA A 31 26.20 29.79 3.74
C ALA A 31 26.99 30.32 2.53
N ALA A 32 26.41 30.14 1.33
CA ALA A 32 26.85 30.67 0.03
C ALA A 32 28.04 29.90 -0.63
N PRO A 33 28.17 29.91 -1.98
CA PRO A 33 27.60 30.85 -2.94
C PRO A 33 26.27 30.42 -3.58
N THR A 34 25.55 31.42 -4.06
CA THR A 34 24.43 31.27 -4.99
C THR A 34 24.89 30.54 -6.26
N GLN A 35 24.17 29.53 -6.72
CA GLN A 35 24.34 29.04 -8.09
C GLN A 35 23.50 29.92 -9.01
N ALA A 36 24.18 30.71 -9.83
CA ALA A 36 23.54 31.52 -10.85
C ALA A 36 22.70 30.62 -11.77
N GLY A 37 21.41 30.93 -11.88
CA GLY A 37 20.50 30.12 -12.69
C GLY A 37 20.88 30.15 -14.16
N THR A 38 21.38 29.03 -14.69
CA THR A 38 21.23 28.74 -16.11
C THR A 38 19.74 28.62 -16.39
N GLN A 39 19.19 29.61 -17.10
CA GLN A 39 17.82 29.55 -17.59
C GLN A 39 17.70 28.43 -18.61
N ILE A 40 17.22 27.27 -18.17
CA ILE A 40 16.63 26.29 -19.07
C ILE A 40 15.25 26.84 -19.42
N SER A 41 15.14 27.44 -20.60
CA SER A 41 13.87 27.93 -21.14
C SER A 41 12.95 26.75 -21.43
N ILE A 42 12.19 26.32 -20.42
CA ILE A 42 11.02 25.47 -20.62
C ILE A 42 9.99 26.32 -21.41
N PRO A 43 9.55 25.90 -22.60
CA PRO A 43 8.51 26.63 -23.31
C PRO A 43 7.23 26.61 -22.47
N ASP A 44 6.61 27.78 -22.33
CA ASP A 44 5.34 27.93 -21.63
C ASP A 44 4.27 27.03 -22.26
N VAL A 45 3.68 26.16 -21.44
CA VAL A 45 2.49 25.37 -21.80
C VAL A 45 1.26 25.84 -21.01
N SER A 46 1.23 27.13 -20.66
CA SER A 46 0.10 27.80 -20.01
C SER A 46 -0.90 28.32 -21.03
N LYS A 47 -1.34 27.44 -21.95
CA LYS A 47 -2.54 27.67 -22.76
C LYS A 47 -3.54 26.53 -22.69
N GLN A 48 -3.84 26.08 -21.47
CA GLN A 48 -5.08 25.35 -21.19
C GLN A 48 -6.19 26.34 -20.78
N ALA A 49 -6.65 27.13 -21.74
CA ALA A 49 -7.84 27.96 -21.63
C ALA A 49 -8.47 28.15 -23.01
N SER A 50 -9.38 27.23 -23.35
CA SER A 50 -10.52 27.38 -24.29
C SER A 50 -11.18 26.01 -24.43
N GLN A 51 -12.15 25.73 -23.56
CA GLN A 51 -13.17 24.73 -23.89
C GLN A 51 -14.12 25.35 -24.93
N PRO A 52 -14.52 24.64 -25.99
CA PRO A 52 -15.73 24.96 -26.70
C PRO A 52 -16.94 24.47 -25.88
N ASP A 53 -17.73 25.41 -25.37
CA ASP A 53 -19.02 25.10 -24.75
C ASP A 53 -19.88 24.29 -25.72
N THR A 54 -20.09 23.01 -25.39
CA THR A 54 -21.02 22.13 -26.10
C THR A 54 -22.14 21.80 -25.13
N PRO A 55 -23.41 22.14 -25.43
CA PRO A 55 -24.49 22.00 -24.45
C PRO A 55 -24.74 20.52 -24.15
N VAL A 56 -24.69 20.14 -22.86
CA VAL A 56 -25.09 18.80 -22.43
C VAL A 56 -26.62 18.69 -22.46
N ALA A 57 -27.15 18.41 -23.65
CA ALA A 57 -28.50 17.89 -23.80
C ALA A 57 -28.58 16.53 -23.07
N ALA A 58 -29.70 16.29 -22.39
CA ALA A 58 -29.83 15.19 -21.45
C ALA A 58 -29.61 13.80 -22.09
N ALA A 59 -28.77 12.98 -21.45
CA ALA A 59 -28.65 11.55 -21.74
C ALA A 59 -29.28 10.75 -20.59
N THR A 60 -30.40 10.08 -20.89
CA THR A 60 -31.21 9.27 -19.98
C THR A 60 -30.49 7.99 -19.54
N PRO A 61 -30.70 7.47 -18.31
CA PRO A 61 -30.13 6.19 -17.88
C PRO A 61 -30.84 5.00 -18.57
N ALA A 62 -30.28 4.50 -19.68
CA ALA A 62 -30.83 3.34 -20.39
C ALA A 62 -29.82 2.40 -21.11
N ASP A 63 -28.52 2.72 -21.20
CA ASP A 63 -27.55 1.88 -21.93
C ASP A 63 -26.40 1.34 -21.04
N ASN A 64 -26.69 0.23 -20.34
CA ASN A 64 -25.69 -0.75 -19.90
C ASN A 64 -26.14 -2.19 -20.22
N ALA A 65 -27.22 -2.33 -21.01
CA ALA A 65 -27.82 -3.62 -21.36
C ALA A 65 -27.11 -4.33 -22.54
N LYS A 66 -26.11 -3.67 -23.17
CA LYS A 66 -25.43 -4.19 -24.37
C LYS A 66 -23.98 -4.66 -24.14
N ARG A 67 -23.54 -4.80 -22.89
CA ARG A 67 -22.37 -5.66 -22.58
C ARG A 67 -22.83 -7.11 -22.56
N THR A 68 -22.64 -7.80 -23.68
CA THR A 68 -22.67 -9.27 -23.71
C THR A 68 -21.75 -9.81 -22.61
N PRO A 69 -22.18 -10.81 -21.81
CA PRO A 69 -21.28 -11.45 -20.86
C PRO A 69 -20.03 -11.93 -21.61
N TYR A 70 -18.86 -11.44 -21.19
CA TYR A 70 -17.61 -12.03 -21.64
C TYR A 70 -17.63 -13.48 -21.16
N PRO A 71 -17.59 -14.50 -22.05
CA PRO A 71 -17.63 -15.88 -21.60
C PRO A 71 -16.42 -16.10 -20.69
N ALA A 72 -16.68 -16.45 -19.44
CA ALA A 72 -15.62 -16.88 -18.54
C ALA A 72 -14.86 -18.04 -19.23
N PRO A 73 -13.52 -18.08 -19.19
CA PRO A 73 -12.78 -19.17 -19.79
C PRO A 73 -13.22 -20.50 -19.17
N THR A 74 -13.96 -21.29 -19.92
CA THR A 74 -14.30 -22.68 -19.56
C THR A 74 -13.05 -23.53 -19.72
N GLN A 75 -12.10 -23.38 -18.79
CA GLN A 75 -11.00 -24.33 -18.65
C GLN A 75 -11.55 -25.58 -17.95
N PRO A 76 -11.40 -26.77 -18.54
CA PRO A 76 -11.64 -28.02 -17.84
C PRO A 76 -10.84 -28.05 -16.54
N ALA A 77 -11.49 -28.43 -15.44
CA ALA A 77 -10.84 -28.63 -14.16
C ALA A 77 -10.05 -29.95 -14.16
N GLU A 78 -8.95 -29.99 -14.92
CA GLU A 78 -7.96 -31.04 -14.79
C GLU A 78 -7.13 -30.81 -13.53
N ALA A 79 -7.03 -31.85 -12.72
CA ALA A 79 -6.50 -31.78 -11.36
C ALA A 79 -4.99 -31.52 -11.37
N ALA A 80 -4.60 -30.25 -11.31
CA ALA A 80 -3.30 -29.87 -10.81
C ALA A 80 -3.17 -30.43 -9.38
N THR A 81 -2.17 -31.29 -9.15
CA THR A 81 -1.85 -31.83 -7.83
C THR A 81 -1.41 -30.68 -6.93
N ALA A 82 -2.36 -30.12 -6.19
CA ALA A 82 -2.15 -28.94 -5.38
C ALA A 82 -1.23 -29.27 -4.20
N TYR A 83 -0.03 -28.71 -4.22
CA TYR A 83 0.59 -28.30 -2.95
C TYR A 83 -0.42 -27.40 -2.23
N PRO A 84 -0.60 -27.54 -0.91
CA PRO A 84 -1.52 -26.68 -0.17
C PRO A 84 -1.11 -25.23 -0.40
N ALA A 85 -2.02 -24.45 -1.00
CA ALA A 85 -1.79 -23.03 -1.22
C ALA A 85 -1.51 -22.36 0.14
N PRO A 86 -0.50 -21.48 0.25
CA PRO A 86 -0.15 -20.88 1.52
C PRO A 86 -1.33 -20.06 2.05
N THR A 87 -1.92 -20.49 3.16
CA THR A 87 -2.99 -19.74 3.85
C THR A 87 -2.43 -18.69 4.82
N ASP A 88 -1.10 -18.50 4.84
CA ASP A 88 -0.46 -17.43 5.59
C ASP A 88 -0.47 -16.14 4.78
N GLY A 89 -1.09 -15.09 5.34
CA GLY A 89 -1.27 -13.83 4.62
C GLY A 89 0.02 -13.05 4.38
N GLN A 90 1.06 -13.26 5.19
CA GLN A 90 2.37 -12.63 4.97
C GLN A 90 3.11 -13.31 3.80
N ALA A 91 3.11 -14.64 3.74
CA ALA A 91 3.62 -15.40 2.60
C ALA A 91 2.89 -15.00 1.32
N LEU A 92 1.55 -14.93 1.34
CA LEU A 92 0.76 -14.48 0.18
C LEU A 92 1.10 -13.06 -0.28
N LEU A 93 1.28 -12.12 0.64
CA LEU A 93 1.71 -10.76 0.31
C LEU A 93 3.07 -10.79 -0.43
N ASN A 94 4.03 -11.56 0.10
CA ASN A 94 5.39 -11.67 -0.43
C ASN A 94 5.49 -12.49 -1.73
N GLU A 95 4.59 -13.45 -1.97
CA GLU A 95 4.63 -14.33 -3.15
C GLU A 95 3.73 -13.87 -4.30
N ARG A 96 2.59 -13.25 -3.99
CA ARG A 96 1.56 -12.90 -4.99
C ARG A 96 1.55 -11.42 -5.35
N CYS A 97 1.73 -10.53 -4.37
CA CYS A 97 1.47 -9.10 -4.57
C CYS A 97 2.69 -8.29 -5.00
N VAL A 98 3.91 -8.77 -4.73
CA VAL A 98 5.15 -8.05 -5.12
C VAL A 98 5.52 -8.22 -6.59
N GLN A 99 4.87 -9.14 -7.32
CA GLN A 99 5.20 -9.52 -8.69
C GLN A 99 5.00 -8.41 -9.72
N CYS A 100 4.14 -7.42 -9.41
CA CYS A 100 3.83 -6.29 -10.30
C CYS A 100 4.33 -4.94 -9.78
N HIS A 101 4.62 -4.82 -8.47
CA HIS A 101 5.16 -3.62 -7.83
C HIS A 101 5.59 -3.91 -6.39
N GLY A 102 6.50 -3.09 -5.83
CA GLY A 102 6.96 -3.24 -4.44
C GLY A 102 5.84 -3.16 -3.38
N VAL A 103 6.12 -3.77 -2.21
CA VAL A 103 5.21 -3.83 -1.04
C VAL A 103 4.95 -2.47 -0.39
N ASP A 104 5.78 -1.48 -0.71
CA ASP A 104 5.65 -0.04 -0.42
C ASP A 104 4.23 0.55 -0.46
N ARG A 105 3.40 0.12 -1.43
CA ARG A 105 2.02 0.60 -1.58
C ARG A 105 1.09 0.06 -0.49
N VAL A 106 1.43 -1.10 0.07
CA VAL A 106 0.70 -1.77 1.14
C VAL A 106 1.15 -1.20 2.49
N THR A 107 2.46 -1.13 2.75
CA THR A 107 3.00 -0.68 4.05
C THR A 107 2.70 0.78 4.38
N ARG A 108 2.47 1.64 3.37
CA ARG A 108 2.05 3.04 3.57
C ARG A 108 0.53 3.24 3.68
N ALA A 109 -0.28 2.22 3.44
CA ALA A 109 -1.72 2.32 3.53
C ALA A 109 -2.23 1.86 4.91
N LYS A 110 -3.26 2.56 5.40
CA LYS A 110 -4.07 2.15 6.55
C LYS A 110 -5.51 2.04 6.07
N LYS A 111 -6.12 0.87 6.24
CA LYS A 111 -7.44 0.55 5.67
C LYS A 111 -8.21 -0.41 6.58
N THR A 112 -9.54 -0.30 6.55
CA THR A 112 -10.42 -1.32 7.16
C THR A 112 -10.37 -2.63 6.36
N GLN A 113 -10.92 -3.72 6.90
CA GLN A 113 -10.95 -5.01 6.22
C GLN A 113 -11.73 -4.95 4.89
N GLU A 114 -12.82 -4.18 4.83
CA GLU A 114 -13.63 -3.98 3.63
C GLU A 114 -12.85 -3.21 2.57
N GLN A 115 -12.11 -2.18 2.98
CA GLN A 115 -11.25 -1.38 2.10
C GLN A 115 -10.03 -2.19 1.60
N TRP A 116 -9.49 -3.09 2.42
CA TRP A 116 -8.49 -4.07 1.99
C TRP A 116 -9.07 -5.09 1.02
N LYS A 117 -10.29 -5.58 1.24
CA LYS A 117 -10.99 -6.47 0.30
C LYS A 117 -11.12 -5.82 -1.08
N VAL A 118 -11.63 -4.59 -1.16
CA VAL A 118 -11.72 -3.83 -2.43
C VAL A 118 -10.35 -3.67 -3.09
N THR A 119 -9.29 -3.50 -2.31
CA THR A 119 -7.91 -3.40 -2.84
C THR A 119 -7.42 -4.73 -3.42
N VAL A 120 -7.64 -5.85 -2.73
CA VAL A 120 -7.26 -7.19 -3.19
C VAL A 120 -8.08 -7.61 -4.41
N ASP A 121 -9.40 -7.40 -4.40
CA ASP A 121 -10.30 -7.64 -5.54
C ASP A 121 -9.81 -6.86 -6.79
N ALA A 122 -9.41 -5.59 -6.61
CA ALA A 122 -8.87 -4.77 -7.69
C ALA A 122 -7.51 -5.24 -8.23
N MET A 123 -6.70 -5.94 -7.42
CA MET A 123 -5.45 -6.56 -7.89
C MET A 123 -5.72 -7.87 -8.63
N ILE A 124 -6.69 -8.67 -8.16
CA ILE A 124 -7.15 -9.89 -8.87
C ILE A 124 -7.71 -9.51 -10.25
N ALA A 125 -8.52 -8.46 -10.33
CA ALA A 125 -9.02 -7.91 -11.60
C ALA A 125 -7.91 -7.37 -12.54
N LYS A 126 -6.72 -7.09 -12.01
CA LYS A 126 -5.51 -6.71 -12.77
C LYS A 126 -4.58 -7.89 -13.09
N GLY A 127 -4.96 -9.11 -12.70
CA GLY A 127 -4.24 -10.34 -13.03
C GLY A 127 -3.55 -11.04 -11.87
N ALA A 128 -3.62 -10.53 -10.63
CA ALA A 128 -3.08 -11.23 -9.47
C ALA A 128 -3.76 -12.60 -9.30
N LYS A 129 -2.95 -13.65 -9.15
CA LYS A 129 -3.43 -15.04 -9.03
C LYS A 129 -3.58 -15.40 -7.55
N LEU A 130 -4.82 -15.40 -7.09
CA LEU A 130 -5.25 -15.78 -5.75
C LEU A 130 -6.54 -16.61 -5.88
N THR A 131 -6.61 -17.72 -5.17
CA THR A 131 -7.86 -18.43 -4.89
C THR A 131 -8.76 -17.60 -3.94
N PRO A 132 -10.07 -17.89 -3.86
CA PRO A 132 -10.97 -17.22 -2.90
C PRO A 132 -10.49 -17.33 -1.44
N GLU A 133 -9.86 -18.45 -1.08
CA GLU A 133 -9.34 -18.75 0.25
C GLU A 133 -8.06 -17.95 0.54
N GLU A 134 -7.10 -17.94 -0.39
CA GLU A 134 -5.89 -17.11 -0.29
C GLU A 134 -6.27 -15.61 -0.22
N ALA A 135 -7.25 -15.16 -1.02
CA ALA A 135 -7.71 -13.78 -1.01
C ALA A 135 -8.31 -13.38 0.36
N GLN A 136 -9.09 -14.26 1.00
CA GLN A 136 -9.62 -14.01 2.35
C GLN A 136 -8.51 -13.98 3.41
N ALA A 137 -7.56 -14.92 3.35
CA ALA A 137 -6.42 -14.99 4.27
C ALA A 137 -5.56 -13.72 4.18
N LEU A 138 -5.26 -13.27 2.95
CA LEU A 138 -4.53 -12.04 2.69
C LEU A 138 -5.29 -10.81 3.19
N VAL A 139 -6.59 -10.66 2.89
CA VAL A 139 -7.41 -9.53 3.36
C VAL A 139 -7.43 -9.44 4.87
N LYS A 140 -7.56 -10.57 5.58
CA LYS A 140 -7.50 -10.63 7.04
C LYS A 140 -6.14 -10.14 7.55
N TYR A 141 -5.05 -10.72 7.06
CA TYR A 141 -3.69 -10.33 7.45
C TYR A 141 -3.41 -8.83 7.22
N LEU A 142 -3.85 -8.30 6.09
CA LEU A 142 -3.69 -6.88 5.76
C LEU A 142 -4.47 -5.99 6.73
N ALA A 143 -5.70 -6.36 7.11
CA ALA A 143 -6.51 -5.61 8.07
C ALA A 143 -5.99 -5.70 9.51
N GLU A 144 -5.37 -6.81 9.90
CA GLU A 144 -4.76 -6.99 11.22
C GLU A 144 -3.44 -6.20 11.33
N THR A 145 -2.66 -6.14 10.25
CA THR A 145 -1.30 -5.56 10.20
C THR A 145 -1.28 -4.07 9.82
N PHE A 146 -2.13 -3.64 8.88
CA PHE A 146 -2.07 -2.32 8.23
C PHE A 146 -3.38 -1.53 8.39
N LYS A 147 -3.67 -1.16 9.65
CA LYS A 147 -4.84 -0.37 10.10
C LYS A 147 -4.44 0.98 10.70
#